data_AF-A0A7W8PAS4-F1
#
_entry.id   AF-A0A7W8PAS4-F1
#
_cell.length_a   1.000
_cell.length_b   1.000
_cell.length_c   1.000
_cell.angle_alpha   90.00
_cell.angle_beta   90.00
_cell.angle_gamma   90.00
#
_symmetry.space_group_name_H-M   'P 1'
#
loop_
_entity.id
_entity.type
_entity.pdbx_description
1 polymer ?
#
loop_
_entity_poly.entity_id
_entity_poly.type
_entity_poly.pdbx_seq_one_letter_code
_entity_poly.pdbx_strand_id
1 'polypeptide(L)'
;MSIGSLGHERTISNVAPGVSPTDAINMQQLDSVQQGVNAAARQAYSGIAGATALTMIPDVDPGKTLAVGIGSGNYKGYTAVAIGFSARVTANLKVKGSVGTSATGKPAVCPRRSRSITAADARPDAPAPDRITDKGG
;
A
#
# COMPACT_ATOMS: atom_id res chain seq x y z
N MET A 1 7.05 -9.78 -42.16
CA MET A 1 7.44 -10.51 -40.93
C MET A 1 6.14 -11.02 -40.29
N SER A 2 6.05 -12.31 -39.95
CA SER A 2 4.87 -12.89 -39.30
C SER A 2 5.27 -13.37 -37.91
N ILE A 3 4.44 -13.08 -36.91
CA ILE A 3 4.63 -13.49 -35.51
C ILE A 3 3.85 -14.77 -35.15
N GLY A 4 3.36 -15.48 -36.18
CA GLY A 4 2.46 -16.61 -36.06
C GLY A 4 1.19 -16.41 -36.89
N SER A 5 0.37 -17.46 -36.98
CA SER A 5 -1.00 -17.41 -37.49
C SER A 5 -1.98 -17.61 -36.33
N LEU A 6 -3.25 -17.24 -36.50
CA LEU A 6 -4.28 -17.39 -35.46
C LEU A 6 -4.30 -18.82 -34.91
N GLY A 7 -4.15 -18.96 -33.59
CA GLY A 7 -4.09 -20.23 -32.87
C GLY A 7 -2.71 -20.92 -32.89
N HIS A 8 -1.70 -20.33 -33.52
CA HIS A 8 -0.31 -20.78 -33.58
C HIS A 8 0.66 -19.59 -33.37
N GLU A 9 0.38 -18.79 -32.33
CA GLU A 9 1.19 -17.65 -31.95
C GLU A 9 2.54 -18.09 -31.37
N ARG A 10 3.60 -17.33 -31.67
CA ARG A 10 4.91 -17.56 -31.09
C ARG A 10 5.10 -16.65 -29.88
N THR A 11 5.42 -17.23 -28.72
CA THR A 11 5.80 -16.44 -27.54
C THR A 11 7.18 -15.82 -27.75
N ILE A 12 7.29 -14.50 -27.52
CA ILE A 12 8.56 -13.79 -27.56
C ILE A 12 9.08 -13.64 -26.13
N SER A 13 10.20 -14.29 -25.82
CA SER A 13 10.88 -14.21 -24.52
C SER A 13 12.10 -13.30 -24.57
N ASN A 14 12.63 -12.91 -23.41
CA ASN A 14 13.82 -12.06 -23.27
C ASN A 14 13.66 -10.63 -23.83
N VAL A 15 12.44 -10.11 -23.77
CA VAL A 15 12.15 -8.72 -24.14
C VAL A 15 12.60 -7.81 -22.99
N ALA A 16 13.57 -6.93 -23.28
CA ALA A 16 13.97 -5.88 -22.36
C ALA A 16 12.80 -4.92 -22.08
N PRO A 17 12.74 -4.25 -20.92
CA PRO A 17 11.70 -3.26 -20.65
C PRO A 17 11.67 -2.16 -21.73
N GLY A 18 10.49 -1.87 -22.26
CA GLY A 18 10.30 -0.81 -23.25
C GLY A 18 10.51 0.59 -22.65
N VAL A 19 11.09 1.51 -23.43
CA VAL A 19 11.44 2.87 -22.99
C VAL A 19 10.73 3.94 -23.84
N SER A 20 10.61 3.71 -25.14
CA SER A 20 9.90 4.57 -26.08
C SER A 20 8.42 4.18 -26.21
N PRO A 21 7.53 5.10 -26.62
CA PRO A 21 6.09 4.82 -26.74
C PRO A 21 5.72 3.70 -27.72
N THR A 22 6.60 3.38 -28.67
CA THR A 22 6.39 2.34 -29.70
C THR A 22 7.09 1.02 -29.37
N ASP A 23 7.74 0.92 -28.20
CA ASP A 23 8.44 -0.30 -27.79
C ASP A 23 7.46 -1.35 -27.28
N ALA A 24 7.84 -2.62 -27.41
CA ALA A 24 7.11 -3.72 -26.79
C ALA A 24 7.29 -3.67 -25.26
N ILE A 25 6.20 -3.88 -24.52
CA ILE A 25 6.24 -4.03 -23.07
C ILE A 25 6.45 -5.50 -22.69
N ASN A 26 7.15 -5.74 -21.59
CA ASN A 26 7.27 -7.08 -21.03
C ASN A 26 6.27 -7.30 -19.87
N MET A 27 6.10 -8.57 -19.45
CA MET A 27 5.18 -8.93 -18.37
C MET A 27 5.50 -8.24 -17.03
N GLN A 28 6.78 -7.94 -16.75
CA GLN A 28 7.17 -7.29 -15.50
C GLN A 28 6.65 -5.85 -15.41
N GLN A 29 6.65 -5.13 -16.53
CA GLN A 29 6.08 -3.78 -16.61
C GLN A 29 4.55 -3.81 -16.39
N LEU A 30 3.86 -4.78 -17.02
CA LEU A 30 2.42 -4.96 -16.83
C LEU A 30 2.08 -5.33 -15.37
N ASP A 31 2.81 -6.26 -14.77
CA ASP A 31 2.62 -6.66 -13.38
C ASP A 31 2.84 -5.48 -12.42
N SER A 32 3.82 -4.62 -12.71
CA SER A 32 4.08 -3.40 -11.92
C SER A 32 2.90 -2.42 -12.00
N VAL A 33 2.34 -2.22 -13.19
CA VAL A 33 1.13 -1.40 -13.37
C VAL A 33 -0.05 -2.01 -12.62
N GLN A 34 -0.25 -3.33 -12.72
CA GLN A 34 -1.34 -4.01 -12.03
C GLN A 34 -1.21 -3.90 -10.50
N GLN A 35 0.01 -3.99 -9.97
CA GLN A 35 0.27 -3.76 -8.55
C GLN A 35 -0.03 -2.31 -8.14
N GLY A 36 0.38 -1.33 -8.95
CA GLY A 36 0.08 0.09 -8.71
C GLY A 36 -1.44 0.37 -8.71
N VAL A 37 -2.18 -0.20 -9.67
CA VAL A 37 -3.64 -0.11 -9.73
C VAL A 37 -4.29 -0.75 -8.50
N ASN A 38 -3.81 -1.92 -8.08
CA ASN A 38 -4.31 -2.58 -6.88
C ASN A 38 -4.03 -1.76 -5.61
N ALA A 39 -2.86 -1.12 -5.52
CA ALA A 39 -2.54 -0.21 -4.42
C ALA A 39 -3.46 1.02 -4.43
N ALA A 40 -3.66 1.66 -5.59
CA ALA A 40 -4.57 2.80 -5.73
C ALA A 40 -6.01 2.43 -5.34
N ALA A 41 -6.48 1.26 -5.77
CA ALA A 41 -7.80 0.75 -5.38
C ALA A 41 -7.90 0.59 -3.86
N ARG A 42 -6.91 -0.02 -3.21
CA ARG A 42 -6.87 -0.16 -1.74
C ARG A 42 -6.93 1.20 -1.02
N GLN A 43 -6.21 2.21 -1.51
CA GLN A 43 -6.23 3.56 -0.94
C GLN A 43 -7.59 4.25 -1.11
N ALA A 44 -8.24 4.08 -2.26
CA ALA A 44 -9.59 4.60 -2.46
C ALA A 44 -10.59 3.94 -1.48
N TYR A 45 -10.47 2.63 -1.25
CA TYR A 45 -11.35 1.90 -0.35
C TYR A 45 -11.17 2.26 1.13
N SER A 46 -9.94 2.49 1.60
CA SER A 46 -9.71 2.98 2.97
C SER A 46 -10.35 4.35 3.17
N GLY A 47 -10.35 5.22 2.15
CA GLY A 47 -11.06 6.50 2.14
C GLY A 47 -12.58 6.36 2.27
N ILE A 48 -13.19 5.45 1.51
CA ILE A 48 -14.63 5.15 1.61
C ILE A 48 -14.96 4.65 3.01
N ALA A 49 -14.19 3.70 3.55
CA ALA A 49 -14.44 3.22 4.91
C ALA A 49 -14.34 4.37 5.92
N GLY A 50 -13.31 5.22 5.82
CA GLY A 50 -13.19 6.41 6.66
C GLY A 50 -14.45 7.27 6.61
N ALA A 51 -14.92 7.60 5.41
CA ALA A 51 -16.17 8.35 5.23
C ALA A 51 -17.39 7.63 5.84
N THR A 52 -17.53 6.31 5.67
CA THR A 52 -18.62 5.54 6.28
C THR A 52 -18.54 5.50 7.81
N ALA A 53 -17.33 5.49 8.37
CA ALA A 53 -17.16 5.61 9.81
C ALA A 53 -17.62 6.99 10.28
N LEU A 54 -17.31 8.06 9.53
CA LEU A 54 -17.80 9.40 9.82
C LEU A 54 -19.33 9.52 9.78
N THR A 55 -20.01 8.81 8.88
CA THR A 55 -21.49 8.80 8.82
C THR A 55 -22.12 8.03 9.97
N MET A 56 -21.41 7.06 10.54
CA MET A 56 -21.87 6.29 11.70
C MET A 56 -21.57 6.98 13.03
N ILE A 57 -20.83 8.11 13.03
CA ILE A 57 -20.59 8.88 14.26
C ILE A 57 -21.81 9.77 14.53
N PRO A 58 -22.56 9.51 15.61
CA PRO A 58 -23.66 10.38 16.01
C PRO A 58 -23.15 11.77 16.36
N ASP A 59 -23.99 12.77 16.17
CA ASP A 59 -23.65 14.13 16.58
C ASP A 59 -23.44 14.20 18.11
N VAL A 60 -22.35 14.85 18.50
CA VAL A 60 -21.97 15.04 19.90
C VAL A 60 -22.95 16.00 20.59
N ASP A 61 -23.76 15.44 21.50
CA ASP A 61 -24.77 16.15 22.30
C ASP A 61 -24.17 17.29 23.15
N PRO A 62 -24.99 18.30 23.54
CA PRO A 62 -24.54 19.37 24.41
C PRO A 62 -24.13 18.80 25.77
N GLY A 63 -22.83 18.73 26.05
CA GLY A 63 -22.25 18.18 27.28
C GLY A 63 -21.30 17.00 27.06
N LYS A 64 -21.22 16.43 25.85
CA LYS A 64 -20.20 15.45 25.46
C LYS A 64 -19.39 16.03 24.31
N THR A 65 -18.06 16.10 24.47
CA THR A 65 -17.17 16.76 23.50
C THR A 65 -16.58 15.82 22.46
N LEU A 66 -16.83 14.51 22.58
CA LEU A 66 -16.18 13.47 21.78
C LEU A 66 -17.15 12.31 21.50
N ALA A 67 -17.20 11.86 20.23
CA ALA A 67 -17.86 10.65 19.78
C ALA A 67 -16.91 9.84 18.91
N VAL A 68 -17.04 8.51 18.94
CA VAL A 68 -16.25 7.57 18.14
C VAL A 68 -17.21 6.57 17.49
N GLY A 69 -16.96 6.21 16.24
CA GLY A 69 -17.76 5.29 15.46
C GLY A 69 -16.88 4.37 14.63
N ILE A 70 -17.40 3.18 14.32
CA ILE A 70 -16.74 2.22 13.43
C ILE A 70 -17.65 2.05 12.21
N GLY A 71 -17.08 2.19 11.02
CA GLY A 71 -17.77 2.00 9.76
C GLY A 71 -17.11 0.91 8.95
N SER A 72 -17.90 0.19 8.17
CA SER A 72 -17.39 -0.76 7.19
C SER A 72 -18.15 -0.60 5.88
N GLY A 73 -17.44 -0.65 4.77
CA GLY A 73 -18.01 -0.55 3.43
C GLY A 73 -17.55 -1.71 2.55
N ASN A 74 -18.46 -2.24 1.73
CA ASN A 74 -18.10 -3.16 0.67
C ASN A 74 -18.29 -2.47 -0.69
N TYR A 75 -17.29 -2.53 -1.56
CA TYR A 75 -17.39 -1.99 -2.91
C TYR A 75 -16.66 -2.90 -3.90
N LYS A 76 -17.38 -3.37 -4.92
CA LYS A 76 -16.87 -4.28 -5.97
C LYS A 76 -16.07 -5.48 -5.42
N GLY A 77 -16.50 -6.06 -4.30
CA GLY A 77 -15.86 -7.21 -3.66
C GLY A 77 -14.67 -6.89 -2.73
N TYR A 78 -14.36 -5.61 -2.53
CA TYR A 78 -13.39 -5.15 -1.53
C TYR A 78 -14.15 -4.73 -0.27
N THR A 79 -13.71 -5.23 0.89
CA THR A 79 -14.28 -4.83 2.19
C THR A 79 -13.29 -3.90 2.87
N ALA A 80 -13.77 -2.78 3.37
CA ALA A 80 -12.95 -1.83 4.10
C ALA A 80 -13.61 -1.50 5.42
N VAL A 81 -12.79 -1.30 6.45
CA VAL A 81 -13.20 -1.03 7.82
C VAL A 81 -12.47 0.23 8.26
N ALA A 82 -13.16 1.11 8.97
CA ALA A 82 -12.58 2.31 9.50
C ALA A 82 -13.16 2.67 10.86
N ILE A 83 -12.36 3.44 11.59
CA ILE A 83 -12.70 4.01 12.87
C ILE A 83 -12.66 5.53 12.69
N GLY A 84 -13.73 6.19 13.05
CA GLY A 84 -13.85 7.64 12.98
C GLY A 84 -14.14 8.23 14.34
N PHE A 85 -13.76 9.50 14.53
CA PHE A 85 -14.07 10.29 15.71
C PHE A 85 -14.61 11.66 15.29
N SER A 86 -15.48 12.22 16.12
CA SER A 86 -16.04 13.56 15.98
C SER A 86 -15.90 14.27 17.32
N ALA A 87 -15.31 15.47 17.30
CA ALA A 87 -15.16 16.31 18.47
C ALA A 87 -15.76 17.70 18.22
N ARG A 88 -16.41 18.27 19.23
CA ARG A 88 -16.94 19.64 19.18
C ARG A 88 -15.99 20.57 19.92
N VAL A 89 -15.33 21.45 19.18
CA VAL A 89 -14.31 22.39 19.69
C VAL A 89 -14.97 23.66 20.25
N THR A 90 -16.06 24.11 19.63
CA THR A 90 -16.84 25.27 20.07
C THR A 90 -18.32 25.03 19.78
N ALA A 91 -19.23 25.85 20.31
CA ALA A 91 -20.66 25.76 20.02
C ALA A 91 -20.98 25.62 18.52
N ASN A 92 -20.15 26.18 17.63
CA ASN A 92 -20.33 26.13 16.17
C ASN A 92 -19.23 25.36 15.40
N LEU A 93 -18.21 24.82 16.08
CA LEU A 93 -17.09 24.14 15.42
C LEU A 93 -17.05 22.66 15.78
N LYS A 94 -17.25 21.80 14.79
CA LYS A 94 -17.12 20.34 14.89
C LYS A 94 -15.97 19.88 13.99
N VAL A 95 -15.07 19.07 14.53
CA VAL A 95 -13.95 18.45 13.80
C VAL A 95 -14.21 16.96 13.75
N LYS A 96 -14.13 16.37 12.55
CA LYS A 96 -14.33 14.94 12.33
C LYS A 96 -13.11 14.37 11.62
N GLY A 97 -12.67 13.19 12.04
CA GLY A 97 -11.53 12.49 11.45
C GLY A 97 -11.79 10.99 11.43
N SER A 98 -11.14 10.27 10.52
CA SER A 98 -11.25 8.80 10.48
C SER A 98 -9.99 8.17 9.91
N VAL A 99 -9.75 6.92 10.31
CA VAL A 99 -8.67 6.08 9.82
C VAL A 99 -9.26 4.73 9.43
N GLY A 100 -8.89 4.23 8.26
CA GLY A 100 -9.45 2.99 7.72
C GLY A 100 -8.42 2.14 7.01
N THR A 101 -8.69 0.84 6.97
CA THR A 101 -7.92 -0.18 6.26
C THR A 101 -8.86 -0.96 5.35
N SER A 102 -8.36 -1.34 4.17
CA SER A 102 -9.12 -2.13 3.19
C SER A 102 -8.54 -3.53 3.09
N ALA A 103 -9.37 -4.53 3.32
CA ALA A 103 -9.05 -5.94 3.15
C ALA A 103 -9.68 -6.43 1.83
N THR A 104 -8.83 -6.82 0.88
CA THR A 104 -9.29 -7.53 -0.32
C THR A 104 -9.61 -8.97 0.08
N GLY A 105 -10.83 -9.44 -0.16
CA GLY A 105 -11.25 -10.83 0.09
C GLY A 105 -10.63 -11.88 -0.85
N LYS A 106 -9.42 -11.63 -1.36
CA LYS A 106 -8.63 -12.61 -2.11
C LYS A 106 -7.28 -12.73 -1.41
N PRO A 107 -6.88 -13.92 -0.91
CA PRO A 107 -5.52 -14.10 -0.46
C PRO A 107 -4.62 -13.73 -1.63
N ALA A 108 -3.79 -12.70 -1.44
CA ALA A 108 -2.69 -12.43 -2.33
C ALA A 108 -1.74 -13.62 -2.18
N VAL A 109 -1.99 -14.68 -2.96
CA VAL A 109 -1.01 -15.72 -3.25
C VAL A 109 0.03 -15.02 -4.11
N CYS A 110 0.98 -14.35 -3.47
CA CYS A 110 2.29 -14.20 -4.04
C CYS A 110 2.88 -15.62 -4.09
N PRO A 111 3.16 -16.21 -5.26
CA PRO A 111 3.97 -17.41 -5.29
C PRO A 111 5.33 -17.05 -4.68
N ARG A 112 5.52 -17.54 -3.46
CA ARG A 112 6.75 -17.54 -2.69
C ARG A 112 7.86 -18.15 -3.54
N ARG A 113 8.61 -17.36 -4.29
CA ARG A 113 9.95 -17.78 -4.69
C ARG A 113 10.85 -17.56 -3.48
N SER A 114 10.90 -18.62 -2.68
CA SER A 114 11.80 -18.80 -1.55
C SER A 114 13.24 -18.47 -1.97
N ARG A 115 13.71 -17.27 -1.64
CA ARG A 115 15.12 -17.01 -1.37
C ARG A 115 15.17 -16.17 -0.11
N SER A 116 15.38 -16.88 0.99
CA SER A 116 15.82 -16.37 2.28
C SER A 116 16.98 -15.40 2.09
N ILE A 117 16.75 -14.11 2.35
CA ILE A 117 17.79 -13.24 2.86
C ILE A 117 17.27 -12.64 4.16
N THR A 118 17.82 -13.17 5.24
CA THR A 118 17.62 -12.74 6.62
C THR A 118 18.13 -11.32 6.79
N ALA A 119 17.44 -10.60 7.67
CA ALA A 119 17.62 -9.23 8.13
C ALA A 119 19.07 -8.77 8.41
N ALA A 120 19.35 -7.51 8.03
CA ALA A 120 20.29 -6.55 8.63
C ALA A 120 20.14 -5.25 7.81
N ASP A 121 19.20 -4.35 8.10
CA ASP A 121 19.30 -3.27 9.10
C ASP A 121 20.72 -2.79 9.48
N ALA A 122 20.87 -1.46 9.45
CA ALA A 122 22.00 -0.60 9.86
C ALA A 122 23.27 -0.51 8.97
N ARG A 123 23.39 0.61 8.24
CA ARG A 123 24.62 1.43 8.15
C ARG A 123 24.46 2.58 9.17
N PRO A 124 25.49 3.34 9.61
CA PRO A 124 26.91 3.38 9.22
C PRO A 124 27.88 3.32 10.44
N ASP A 125 29.17 3.01 10.26
CA ASP A 125 30.23 3.53 11.16
C ASP A 125 31.62 3.40 10.50
N ALA A 126 32.35 4.52 10.52
CA ALA A 126 33.66 4.69 9.92
C ALA A 126 34.78 4.12 10.83
N PRO A 127 35.89 3.59 10.28
CA PRO A 127 37.04 3.24 11.09
C PRO A 127 37.95 4.47 11.31
N ALA A 128 38.07 4.92 12.55
CA ALA A 128 39.23 5.69 13.01
C ALA A 128 40.29 4.71 13.57
N PRO A 129 41.54 4.70 13.07
CA PRO A 129 42.62 4.01 13.76
C PRO A 129 43.24 4.93 14.82
N ASP A 130 43.03 4.58 16.08
CA ASP A 130 43.63 5.27 17.23
C ASP A 130 45.04 4.72 17.55
N ARG A 131 45.86 5.63 18.07
CA ARG A 131 47.30 5.52 18.35
C ARG A 131 47.69 4.53 19.47
N ILE A 132 48.81 3.84 19.23
CA ILE A 132 49.97 3.55 20.13
C ILE A 132 49.77 2.67 21.38
N THR A 133 50.57 1.58 21.49
CA THR A 133 51.39 1.14 22.66
C THR A 133 52.24 -0.07 22.21
N ASP A 134 53.51 0.10 21.83
CA ASP A 134 54.73 -0.19 22.61
C ASP A 134 54.71 -1.50 23.44
N LYS A 135 55.60 -2.46 23.13
CA LYS A 135 56.47 -3.21 24.07
C LYS A 135 57.25 -4.33 23.36
N GLY A 136 58.57 -4.15 23.29
CA GLY A 136 59.56 -5.16 23.67
C GLY A 136 59.93 -6.28 22.67
N GLY A 137 61.22 -6.31 22.29
CA GLY A 137 61.88 -7.44 21.63
C GLY A 137 63.07 -7.01 20.80
#